data_AF-A0A259AKW9-F1
#
_entry.id   AF-A0A259AKW9-F1
#
_cell.length_a   1.000
_cell.length_b   1.000
_cell.length_c   1.000
_cell.angle_alpha   90.00
_cell.angle_beta   90.00
_cell.angle_gamma   90.00
#
_symmetry.space_group_name_H-M   'P 1'
#
loop_
_entity.id
_entity.type
_entity.pdbx_description
1 polymer ?
#
loop_
_entity_poly.entity_id
_entity_poly.type
_entity_poly.pdbx_seq_one_letter_code
_entity_poly.pdbx_strand_id
1 'polypeptide(L)'
;MRKNIVLLLDGTSNQISQNRTNVLRLYQTMKKDESQIVYYDPGVGTFGGDGSWFRTASKAGEVWGLATGMGLDRNVKEAYRFLVENYSSGQRSEDGERDRIMIFGFSRGAYTARVLAGFIHAVGIMKVHSLNLLDYAYRAYKGVDERDDHEANSFKEVRLFERVLNTDRPPIRLLGLFDTVASVIESGRWGPRLKSHAFTRRNKSVESVLHAVAIDERRTMFQPQLWEPGQQFWGNPFNHHAARPQDLKEVWFAGGHGDVGGGYPEEQSALAKVPLAWMTREAAKRDVLFRPQNVNAITYGTGSRGDQIAPDPLADDHETLTRVWKPVEIIPRMKPPLSKHSSVLGISIPLGERRTIPEGALLHRSVVLRKQAKGYWPPNMPTDFAVED
;
A
#
# COMPACT_ATOMS: atom_id res chain seq x y z
N MET A 1 -2.27 20.43 -22.05
CA MET A 1 -2.84 20.22 -20.72
C MET A 1 -2.22 19.03 -19.98
N ARG A 2 -1.85 19.26 -18.72
CA ARG A 2 -1.38 18.24 -17.76
C ARG A 2 -2.51 17.29 -17.36
N LYS A 3 -2.20 16.00 -17.14
CA LYS A 3 -3.15 15.02 -16.58
C LYS A 3 -2.66 14.34 -15.31
N ASN A 4 -3.61 13.71 -14.62
CA ASN A 4 -3.36 12.79 -13.52
C ASN A 4 -3.20 11.36 -14.06
N ILE A 5 -2.19 10.64 -13.59
CA ILE A 5 -1.98 9.22 -13.83
C ILE A 5 -2.14 8.51 -12.50
N VAL A 6 -3.26 7.82 -12.34
CA VAL A 6 -3.60 7.11 -11.10
C VAL A 6 -3.37 5.61 -11.27
N LEU A 7 -2.53 5.03 -10.44
CA LEU A 7 -2.23 3.60 -10.41
C LEU A 7 -2.84 3.00 -9.15
N LEU A 8 -3.73 2.02 -9.28
CA LEU A 8 -4.39 1.33 -8.16
C LEU A 8 -3.95 -0.12 -8.12
N LEU A 9 -3.21 -0.48 -7.07
CA LEU A 9 -2.56 -1.79 -6.94
C LEU A 9 -3.19 -2.57 -5.79
N ASP A 10 -3.97 -3.58 -6.11
CA ASP A 10 -4.66 -4.39 -5.12
C ASP A 10 -3.79 -5.55 -4.62
N GLY A 11 -4.07 -6.02 -3.40
CA GLY A 11 -3.26 -7.02 -2.69
C GLY A 11 -3.82 -8.45 -2.73
N THR A 12 -5.07 -8.64 -3.17
CA THR A 12 -5.77 -9.92 -3.08
C THR A 12 -6.05 -10.52 -4.45
N SER A 13 -5.60 -11.76 -4.67
CA SER A 13 -6.01 -12.57 -5.80
C SER A 13 -7.50 -12.77 -5.81
N ASN A 14 -8.19 -11.95 -6.57
CA ASN A 14 -9.56 -12.21 -6.95
C ASN A 14 -9.70 -11.68 -8.37
N GLN A 15 -10.02 -12.59 -9.30
CA GLN A 15 -10.92 -12.24 -10.40
C GLN A 15 -11.99 -11.31 -9.83
N ILE A 16 -12.29 -10.17 -10.46
CA ILE A 16 -13.28 -9.17 -10.02
C ILE A 16 -14.40 -9.86 -9.22
N SER A 17 -14.22 -9.95 -7.90
CA SER A 17 -15.03 -10.84 -7.08
C SER A 17 -16.19 -10.05 -6.53
N GLN A 18 -17.23 -10.75 -6.09
CA GLN A 18 -18.38 -10.09 -5.48
C GLN A 18 -17.97 -9.24 -4.26
N ASN A 19 -16.86 -9.57 -3.60
CA ASN A 19 -16.34 -8.87 -2.43
C ASN A 19 -15.28 -7.83 -2.82
N ARG A 20 -15.64 -6.55 -2.76
CA ARG A 20 -14.78 -5.46 -3.25
C ARG A 20 -13.83 -4.96 -2.18
N THR A 21 -12.57 -4.75 -2.57
CA THR A 21 -11.61 -3.98 -1.78
C THR A 21 -11.90 -2.47 -1.89
N ASN A 22 -11.32 -1.69 -1.00
CA ASN A 22 -11.38 -0.24 -1.06
C ASN A 22 -10.58 0.31 -2.25
N VAL A 23 -9.56 -0.41 -2.74
CA VAL A 23 -8.86 -0.05 -3.98
C VAL A 23 -9.79 -0.17 -5.19
N LEU A 24 -10.53 -1.28 -5.30
CA LEU A 24 -11.54 -1.45 -6.36
C LEU A 24 -12.68 -0.43 -6.24
N ARG A 25 -13.15 -0.13 -5.01
CA ARG A 25 -14.16 0.91 -4.78
C ARG A 25 -13.63 2.28 -5.23
N LEU A 26 -12.41 2.66 -4.86
CA LEU A 26 -11.78 3.90 -5.34
C LEU A 26 -11.73 3.95 -6.86
N TYR A 27 -11.28 2.87 -7.52
CA TYR A 27 -11.30 2.76 -8.97
C TYR A 27 -12.69 3.05 -9.55
N GLN A 28 -13.76 2.51 -8.96
CA GLN A 28 -15.14 2.75 -9.41
C GLN A 28 -15.60 4.20 -9.18
N THR A 29 -15.10 4.88 -8.15
CA THR A 29 -15.45 6.28 -7.86
C THR A 29 -14.70 7.32 -8.69
N MET A 30 -13.51 7.01 -9.20
CA MET A 30 -12.66 7.97 -9.91
C MET A 30 -13.21 8.37 -11.29
N LYS A 31 -13.03 9.64 -11.65
CA LYS A 31 -13.22 10.17 -13.01
C LYS A 31 -12.17 9.52 -13.94
N LYS A 32 -12.59 9.18 -15.16
CA LYS A 32 -11.75 8.53 -16.18
C LYS A 32 -11.98 9.24 -17.50
N ASP A 33 -11.03 10.06 -17.90
CA ASP A 33 -11.00 10.84 -19.14
C ASP A 33 -9.57 11.34 -19.39
N GLU A 34 -9.39 12.25 -20.35
CA GLU A 34 -8.07 12.80 -20.71
C GLU A 34 -7.38 13.56 -19.56
N SER A 35 -8.14 14.09 -18.60
CA SER A 35 -7.59 14.80 -17.43
C SER A 35 -7.13 13.85 -16.33
N GLN A 36 -7.66 12.62 -16.31
CA GLN A 36 -7.26 11.58 -15.35
C GLN A 36 -7.41 10.18 -15.94
N ILE A 37 -6.28 9.55 -16.20
CA ILE A 37 -6.22 8.13 -16.58
C ILE A 37 -6.00 7.28 -15.34
N VAL A 38 -6.63 6.10 -15.33
CA VAL A 38 -6.68 5.25 -14.15
C VAL A 38 -6.35 3.81 -14.53
N TYR A 39 -5.29 3.26 -13.95
CA TYR A 39 -4.86 1.87 -14.08
C TYR A 39 -5.25 1.10 -12.81
N TYR A 40 -5.76 -0.12 -12.98
CA TYR A 40 -6.10 -1.00 -11.87
C TYR A 40 -5.47 -2.38 -12.06
N ASP A 41 -4.67 -2.80 -11.10
CA ASP A 41 -4.10 -4.15 -11.00
C ASP A 41 -4.82 -4.91 -9.88
N PRO A 42 -5.50 -6.03 -10.18
CA PRO A 42 -6.22 -6.82 -9.18
C PRO A 42 -5.29 -7.61 -8.23
N GLY A 43 -3.98 -7.60 -8.43
CA GLY A 43 -3.02 -8.38 -7.67
C GLY A 43 -2.74 -9.77 -8.28
N VAL A 44 -1.72 -10.46 -7.75
CA VAL A 44 -1.39 -11.83 -8.15
C VAL A 44 -2.01 -12.89 -7.23
N GLY A 45 -2.70 -13.85 -7.86
CA GLY A 45 -2.93 -15.19 -7.34
C GLY A 45 -1.73 -16.07 -7.59
N THR A 46 -1.16 -16.58 -6.52
CA THR A 46 -0.08 -17.56 -6.58
C THR A 46 -0.67 -18.95 -6.80
N PHE A 47 -0.45 -19.44 -8.01
CA PHE A 47 -0.56 -20.83 -8.49
C PHE A 47 -1.92 -21.51 -8.34
N GLY A 48 -2.71 -21.44 -9.41
CA GLY A 48 -3.56 -22.56 -9.81
C GLY A 48 -2.68 -23.66 -10.38
N GLY A 49 -2.52 -24.74 -9.63
CA GLY A 49 -1.94 -25.99 -10.09
C GLY A 49 -2.86 -27.12 -9.63
N ASP A 50 -3.43 -27.84 -10.59
CA ASP A 50 -4.24 -29.02 -10.36
C ASP A 50 -3.51 -30.02 -9.46
N GLY A 51 -4.13 -30.32 -8.32
CA GLY A 51 -3.54 -31.17 -7.31
C GLY A 51 -4.50 -31.32 -6.15
N SER A 52 -5.44 -32.26 -6.31
CA SER A 52 -6.17 -32.87 -5.19
C SER A 52 -5.19 -33.14 -4.06
N TRP A 53 -5.41 -32.51 -2.90
CA TRP A 53 -5.29 -33.07 -1.54
C TRP A 53 -5.70 -31.95 -0.55
N PHE A 54 -6.95 -32.05 -0.07
CA PHE A 54 -7.63 -31.22 0.95
C PHE A 54 -8.13 -29.81 0.54
N ARG A 55 -9.35 -29.78 0.00
CA ARG A 55 -10.17 -28.57 -0.29
C ARG A 55 -10.39 -27.61 0.89
N THR A 56 -10.11 -28.01 2.13
CA THR A 56 -10.28 -27.18 3.35
C THR A 56 -8.98 -26.48 3.78
N ALA A 57 -7.82 -26.92 3.28
CA ALA A 57 -6.51 -26.31 3.54
C ALA A 57 -6.18 -25.14 2.57
N SER A 58 -7.04 -24.91 1.58
CA SER A 58 -6.87 -23.96 0.47
C SER A 58 -6.71 -22.50 0.92
N LYS A 59 -7.39 -22.04 1.97
CA LYS A 59 -7.26 -20.62 2.42
C LYS A 59 -5.96 -20.29 3.15
N ALA A 60 -5.37 -21.24 3.89
CA ALA A 60 -4.09 -21.02 4.58
C ALA A 60 -2.90 -21.34 3.65
N GLY A 61 -3.07 -22.34 2.77
CA GLY A 61 -2.14 -22.70 1.72
C GLY A 61 -2.01 -21.64 0.63
N GLU A 62 -3.11 -20.97 0.24
CA GLU A 62 -3.05 -19.79 -0.64
C GLU A 62 -2.13 -18.74 -0.03
N VAL A 63 -2.31 -18.39 1.26
CA VAL A 63 -1.47 -17.38 1.94
C VAL A 63 0.00 -17.79 2.05
N TRP A 64 0.30 -19.08 2.11
CA TRP A 64 1.67 -19.59 1.99
C TRP A 64 2.21 -19.54 0.55
N GLY A 65 1.36 -19.81 -0.44
CA GLY A 65 1.67 -19.65 -1.86
C GLY A 65 1.94 -18.20 -2.25
N LEU A 66 1.32 -17.24 -1.56
CA LEU A 66 1.44 -15.79 -1.76
C LEU A 66 2.86 -15.24 -1.49
N ALA A 67 3.78 -16.07 -1.00
CA ALA A 67 5.13 -15.74 -0.58
C ALA A 67 6.22 -15.86 -1.67
N THR A 68 5.87 -15.80 -2.96
CA THR A 68 6.88 -15.74 -4.03
C THR A 68 6.98 -14.32 -4.60
N GLY A 69 8.17 -13.71 -4.53
CA GLY A 69 8.43 -12.35 -5.05
C GLY A 69 8.17 -12.17 -6.55
N MET A 70 7.99 -13.28 -7.30
CA MET A 70 7.72 -13.27 -8.75
C MET A 70 6.43 -12.51 -9.11
N GLY A 71 5.37 -12.62 -8.30
CA GLY A 71 4.11 -11.93 -8.57
C GLY A 71 4.19 -10.42 -8.36
N LEU A 72 4.91 -9.99 -7.32
CA LEU A 72 5.17 -8.58 -7.05
C LEU A 72 5.99 -7.94 -8.18
N ASP A 73 7.08 -8.60 -8.59
CA ASP A 73 7.96 -8.11 -9.65
C ASP A 73 7.18 -7.88 -10.95
N ARG A 74 6.24 -8.76 -11.28
CA ARG A 74 5.36 -8.58 -12.44
C ARG A 74 4.49 -7.33 -12.28
N ASN A 75 3.80 -7.19 -11.16
CA ASN A 75 2.86 -6.07 -10.94
C ASN A 75 3.56 -4.71 -10.94
N VAL A 76 4.75 -4.60 -10.31
CA VAL A 76 5.55 -3.37 -10.37
C VAL A 76 5.92 -3.03 -11.82
N LYS A 77 6.39 -4.01 -12.59
CA LYS A 77 6.78 -3.80 -13.99
C LYS A 77 5.61 -3.45 -14.89
N GLU A 78 4.45 -4.09 -14.76
CA GLU A 78 3.27 -3.75 -15.57
C GLU A 78 2.75 -2.34 -15.25
N ALA A 79 2.66 -1.98 -13.98
CA ALA A 79 2.27 -0.62 -13.58
C ALA A 79 3.29 0.43 -14.07
N TYR A 80 4.59 0.11 -14.03
CA TYR A 80 5.64 0.98 -14.55
C TYR A 80 5.59 1.10 -16.08
N ARG A 81 5.29 0.02 -16.83
CA ARG A 81 5.09 0.08 -18.29
C ARG A 81 3.93 1.00 -18.65
N PHE A 82 2.78 0.82 -17.99
CA PHE A 82 1.63 1.70 -18.17
C PHE A 82 2.01 3.15 -17.90
N LEU A 83 2.76 3.42 -16.83
CA LEU A 83 3.25 4.77 -16.53
C LEU A 83 4.14 5.32 -17.64
N VAL A 84 5.15 4.57 -18.10
CA VAL A 84 6.07 4.99 -19.19
C VAL A 84 5.33 5.31 -20.48
N GLU A 85 4.34 4.50 -20.84
CA GLU A 85 3.56 4.65 -22.08
C GLU A 85 2.66 5.89 -22.08
N ASN A 86 2.22 6.32 -20.89
CA ASN A 86 1.21 7.37 -20.76
C ASN A 86 1.75 8.69 -20.20
N TYR A 87 2.93 8.69 -19.58
CA TYR A 87 3.48 9.84 -18.89
C TYR A 87 4.14 10.86 -19.83
N SER A 88 3.77 12.13 -19.68
CA SER A 88 4.42 13.27 -20.32
C SER A 88 5.19 14.10 -19.31
N SER A 89 6.46 14.38 -19.61
CA SER A 89 7.32 15.27 -18.81
C SER A 89 6.99 16.75 -18.97
N GLY A 90 5.94 17.11 -19.73
CA GLY A 90 5.57 18.50 -20.02
C GLY A 90 6.31 19.10 -21.23
N GLN A 91 7.39 18.47 -21.71
CA GLN A 91 8.12 18.93 -22.91
C GLN A 91 7.27 18.89 -24.21
N ARG A 92 6.10 18.24 -24.18
CA ARG A 92 5.18 18.09 -25.31
C ARG A 92 3.82 18.79 -25.10
N SER A 93 3.56 19.43 -23.96
CA SER A 93 2.29 20.13 -23.71
C SER A 93 2.43 21.61 -24.04
N GLU A 94 1.40 22.22 -24.62
CA GLU A 94 1.35 23.68 -24.91
C GLU A 94 1.57 24.53 -23.64
N ASP A 95 1.18 24.00 -22.48
CA ASP A 95 1.29 24.65 -21.16
C ASP A 95 2.60 24.33 -20.41
N GLY A 96 3.46 23.45 -20.96
CA GLY A 96 4.75 23.06 -20.35
C GLY A 96 4.67 22.24 -19.05
N GLU A 97 3.47 21.93 -18.53
CA GLU A 97 3.32 21.21 -17.27
C GLU A 97 3.45 19.68 -17.42
N ARG A 98 4.21 19.07 -16.50
CA ARG A 98 4.41 17.61 -16.33
C ARG A 98 3.21 16.92 -15.70
N ASP A 99 2.93 15.68 -16.10
CA ASP A 99 1.86 14.87 -15.52
C ASP A 99 2.07 14.55 -14.04
N ARG A 100 0.96 14.37 -13.30
CA ARG A 100 0.96 14.03 -11.87
C ARG A 100 0.78 12.53 -11.67
N ILE A 101 1.61 11.94 -10.82
CA ILE A 101 1.59 10.52 -10.52
C ILE A 101 0.95 10.31 -9.14
N MET A 102 -0.11 9.51 -9.09
CA MET A 102 -0.78 9.10 -7.86
C MET A 102 -0.81 7.58 -7.80
N ILE A 103 -0.35 6.99 -6.70
CA ILE A 103 -0.27 5.54 -6.55
C ILE A 103 -1.07 5.14 -5.32
N PHE A 104 -1.98 4.19 -5.48
CA PHE A 104 -2.78 3.63 -4.41
C PHE A 104 -2.52 2.14 -4.27
N GLY A 105 -2.65 1.61 -3.06
CA GLY A 105 -2.71 0.17 -2.89
C GLY A 105 -3.20 -0.30 -1.54
N PHE A 106 -3.53 -1.58 -1.47
CA PHE A 106 -3.97 -2.27 -0.25
C PHE A 106 -3.10 -3.48 0.03
N SER A 107 -2.72 -3.71 1.29
CA SER A 107 -2.03 -4.92 1.73
C SER A 107 -0.70 -5.10 0.99
N ARG A 108 -0.50 -6.23 0.32
CA ARG A 108 0.64 -6.46 -0.59
C ARG A 108 0.66 -5.48 -1.76
N GLY A 109 -0.50 -5.07 -2.27
CA GLY A 109 -0.60 -4.04 -3.31
C GLY A 109 -0.14 -2.67 -2.82
N ALA A 110 -0.33 -2.35 -1.53
CA ALA A 110 0.26 -1.16 -0.91
C ALA A 110 1.78 -1.25 -0.83
N TYR A 111 2.33 -2.45 -0.58
CA TYR A 111 3.78 -2.67 -0.66
C TYR A 111 4.28 -2.55 -2.12
N THR A 112 3.58 -3.15 -3.10
CA THR A 112 3.86 -2.95 -4.54
C THR A 112 3.86 -1.47 -4.92
N ALA A 113 2.91 -0.68 -4.42
CA ALA A 113 2.86 0.77 -4.62
C ALA A 113 4.11 1.49 -4.10
N ARG A 114 4.59 1.10 -2.90
CA ARG A 114 5.84 1.62 -2.32
C ARG A 114 7.06 1.20 -3.13
N VAL A 115 7.13 -0.04 -3.57
CA VAL A 115 8.23 -0.55 -4.41
C VAL A 115 8.26 0.17 -5.75
N LEU A 116 7.10 0.41 -6.37
CA LEU A 116 6.99 1.19 -7.60
C LEU A 116 7.44 2.64 -7.38
N ALA A 117 7.01 3.28 -6.29
CA ALA A 117 7.46 4.62 -5.93
C ALA A 117 8.99 4.68 -5.71
N GLY A 118 9.56 3.67 -5.05
CA GLY A 118 11.00 3.53 -4.85
C GLY A 118 11.76 3.30 -6.17
N PHE A 119 11.20 2.52 -7.08
CA PHE A 119 11.78 2.30 -8.40
C PHE A 119 11.78 3.58 -9.26
N ILE A 120 10.67 4.34 -9.24
CA ILE A 120 10.59 5.66 -9.90
C ILE A 120 11.60 6.63 -9.29
N HIS A 121 11.77 6.64 -7.97
CA HIS A 121 12.76 7.48 -7.31
C HIS A 121 14.20 7.10 -7.73
N ALA A 122 14.51 5.81 -7.69
CA ALA A 122 15.85 5.30 -7.94
C ALA A 122 16.27 5.42 -9.42
N VAL A 123 15.43 4.94 -10.34
CA VAL A 123 15.75 4.85 -11.77
C VAL A 123 15.15 5.99 -12.59
N GLY A 124 14.04 6.59 -12.16
CA GLY A 124 13.25 7.52 -12.98
C GLY A 124 12.31 6.79 -13.96
N ILE A 125 11.64 7.55 -14.82
CA ILE A 125 10.81 7.08 -15.93
C ILE A 125 11.67 7.02 -17.20
N MET A 126 11.81 5.83 -17.77
CA MET A 126 12.48 5.60 -19.04
C MET A 126 11.62 6.02 -20.23
N LYS A 127 12.24 6.17 -21.40
CA LYS A 127 11.51 6.39 -22.65
C LYS A 127 10.81 5.09 -23.10
N VAL A 128 9.70 5.23 -23.82
CA VAL A 128 8.90 4.09 -24.31
C VAL A 128 9.74 3.10 -25.12
N HIS A 129 10.64 3.58 -25.99
CA HIS A 129 11.52 2.73 -26.80
C HIS A 129 12.60 1.98 -26.00
N SER A 130 12.76 2.28 -24.70
CA SER A 130 13.71 1.63 -23.79
C SER A 130 13.05 0.60 -22.87
N LEU A 131 11.75 0.33 -23.03
CA LEU A 131 11.00 -0.63 -22.21
C LEU A 131 11.56 -2.07 -22.29
N ASN A 132 12.30 -2.41 -23.35
CA ASN A 132 13.02 -3.68 -23.47
C ASN A 132 14.12 -3.85 -22.39
N LEU A 133 14.58 -2.75 -21.77
CA LEU A 133 15.59 -2.75 -20.72
C LEU A 133 15.00 -2.75 -19.30
N LEU A 134 13.66 -2.73 -19.18
CA LEU A 134 12.96 -2.66 -17.89
C LEU A 134 13.38 -3.77 -16.93
N ASP A 135 13.48 -5.02 -17.42
CA ASP A 135 13.84 -6.16 -16.58
C ASP A 135 15.24 -6.04 -15.98
N TYR A 136 16.18 -5.45 -16.74
CA TYR A 136 17.55 -5.23 -16.29
C TYR A 136 17.62 -4.10 -15.26
N ALA A 137 16.97 -2.96 -15.56
CA ALA A 137 16.92 -1.83 -14.64
C ALA A 137 16.23 -2.20 -13.31
N TYR A 138 15.15 -2.96 -13.37
CA TYR A 138 14.44 -3.42 -12.18
C TYR A 138 15.25 -4.45 -11.37
N ARG A 139 16.00 -5.34 -12.03
CA ARG A 139 16.93 -6.26 -11.35
C ARG A 139 18.03 -5.51 -10.60
N ALA A 140 18.62 -4.47 -11.22
CA ALA A 140 19.62 -3.62 -10.59
C ALA A 140 19.06 -2.92 -9.35
N TYR A 141 17.84 -2.37 -9.45
CA TYR A 141 17.14 -1.77 -8.31
C TYR A 141 16.88 -2.77 -7.18
N LYS A 142 16.42 -3.99 -7.51
CA LYS A 142 16.24 -5.07 -6.53
C LYS A 142 17.53 -5.49 -5.83
N GLY A 143 18.69 -5.24 -6.45
CA GLY A 143 20.00 -5.47 -5.84
C GLY A 143 20.18 -4.68 -4.54
N VAL A 144 19.57 -3.50 -4.45
CA VAL A 144 19.73 -2.53 -3.36
C VAL A 144 18.80 -2.85 -2.18
N ASP A 145 19.37 -3.01 -0.98
CA ASP A 145 18.60 -3.11 0.27
C ASP A 145 18.27 -1.71 0.81
N GLU A 146 17.15 -1.56 1.50
CA GLU A 146 16.75 -0.30 2.17
C GLU A 146 17.78 0.19 3.20
N ARG A 147 18.58 -0.71 3.77
CA ARG A 147 19.66 -0.38 4.73
C ARG A 147 20.91 0.20 4.07
N ASP A 148 21.04 0.07 2.75
CA ASP A 148 22.25 0.45 2.01
C ASP A 148 22.18 1.89 1.44
N ASP A 149 21.19 2.70 1.86
CA ASP A 149 20.98 4.09 1.40
C ASP A 149 22.22 5.01 1.58
N HIS A 150 23.19 4.58 2.38
CA HIS A 150 24.44 5.30 2.65
C HIS A 150 25.67 4.77 1.90
N GLU A 151 25.60 3.63 1.20
CA GLU A 151 26.72 3.11 0.42
C GLU A 151 26.61 3.53 -1.06
N ALA A 152 27.47 4.47 -1.47
CA ALA A 152 27.58 4.92 -2.86
C ALA A 152 27.82 3.77 -3.86
N ASN A 153 28.32 2.61 -3.40
CA ASN A 153 28.54 1.41 -4.20
C ASN A 153 27.23 0.70 -4.58
N SER A 154 26.26 0.62 -3.68
CA SER A 154 25.02 -0.15 -3.87
C SER A 154 24.15 0.41 -4.99
N PHE A 155 24.23 1.72 -5.24
CA PHE A 155 23.51 2.40 -6.32
C PHE A 155 24.29 2.56 -7.63
N LYS A 156 25.53 2.05 -7.75
CA LYS A 156 26.35 2.25 -8.96
C LYS A 156 25.66 1.75 -10.22
N GLU A 157 25.09 0.55 -10.17
CA GLU A 157 24.40 -0.05 -11.31
C GLU A 157 23.10 0.70 -11.65
N VAL A 158 22.32 1.09 -10.63
CA VAL A 158 21.10 1.90 -10.79
C VAL A 158 21.42 3.25 -11.46
N ARG A 159 22.48 3.93 -11.03
CA ARG A 159 22.95 5.20 -11.62
C ARG A 159 23.48 5.05 -13.04
N LEU A 160 24.03 3.89 -13.39
CA LEU A 160 24.40 3.58 -14.77
C LEU A 160 23.17 3.51 -15.66
N PHE A 161 22.13 2.77 -15.23
CA PHE A 161 20.85 2.72 -15.96
C PHE A 161 20.22 4.11 -16.10
N GLU A 162 20.18 4.90 -15.03
CA GLU A 162 19.70 6.30 -15.09
C GLU A 162 20.41 7.09 -16.20
N ARG A 163 21.76 7.05 -16.22
CA ARG A 163 22.57 7.82 -17.18
C ARG A 163 22.40 7.32 -18.61
N VAL A 164 22.42 6.01 -18.82
CA VAL A 164 22.33 5.39 -20.16
C VAL A 164 20.93 5.55 -20.74
N LEU A 165 19.89 5.44 -19.92
CA LEU A 165 18.49 5.54 -20.34
C LEU A 165 18.00 6.98 -20.43
N ASN A 166 18.76 7.95 -19.92
CA ASN A 166 18.40 9.37 -19.85
C ASN A 166 16.98 9.57 -19.29
N THR A 167 16.76 9.01 -18.10
CA THR A 167 15.44 8.95 -17.45
C THR A 167 15.00 10.29 -16.89
N ASP A 168 13.68 10.52 -16.83
CA ASP A 168 13.09 11.64 -16.11
C ASP A 168 12.79 11.24 -14.66
N ARG A 169 13.08 12.07 -13.67
CA ARG A 169 12.77 11.80 -12.26
C ARG A 169 11.61 12.67 -11.78
N PRO A 170 10.36 12.27 -12.06
CA PRO A 170 9.20 13.02 -11.62
C PRO A 170 9.00 12.93 -10.10
N PRO A 171 8.45 13.98 -9.47
CA PRO A 171 7.82 13.82 -8.16
C PRO A 171 6.56 12.94 -8.26
N ILE A 172 6.27 12.25 -7.17
CA ILE A 172 5.05 11.49 -6.96
C ILE A 172 4.12 12.34 -6.11
N ARG A 173 2.99 12.74 -6.68
CA ARG A 173 2.05 13.69 -6.06
C ARG A 173 1.39 13.09 -4.82
N LEU A 174 1.05 11.80 -4.86
CA LEU A 174 0.31 11.12 -3.81
C LEU A 174 0.64 9.61 -3.76
N LEU A 175 0.88 9.10 -2.55
CA LEU A 175 0.91 7.69 -2.23
C LEU A 175 -0.23 7.38 -1.22
N GLY A 176 -1.29 6.70 -1.66
CA GLY A 176 -2.48 6.37 -0.85
C GLY A 176 -2.56 4.89 -0.50
N LEU A 177 -2.41 4.56 0.76
CA LEU A 177 -2.16 3.20 1.22
C LEU A 177 -3.25 2.74 2.19
N PHE A 178 -3.70 1.50 2.02
CA PHE A 178 -4.48 0.77 3.01
C PHE A 178 -3.63 -0.36 3.56
N ASP A 179 -3.40 -0.32 4.86
CA ASP A 179 -2.85 -1.36 5.70
C ASP A 179 -1.69 -2.16 5.08
N THR A 180 -0.58 -1.46 4.81
CA THR A 180 0.59 -2.03 4.14
C THR A 180 1.16 -3.19 4.95
N VAL A 181 1.26 -4.38 4.35
CA VAL A 181 1.95 -5.53 4.95
C VAL A 181 3.16 -5.90 4.11
N ALA A 182 4.32 -6.04 4.75
CA ALA A 182 5.54 -6.45 4.07
C ALA A 182 5.49 -7.95 3.78
N SER A 183 5.45 -8.35 2.50
CA SER A 183 5.61 -9.75 2.12
C SER A 183 6.57 -9.89 0.94
N VAL A 184 7.85 -10.01 1.23
CA VAL A 184 8.77 -10.66 0.28
C VAL A 184 9.64 -11.61 1.09
N ILE A 185 9.34 -12.89 0.94
CA ILE A 185 10.26 -13.95 1.30
C ILE A 185 10.99 -14.29 -0.01
N GLU A 186 12.22 -13.82 -0.19
CA GLU A 186 13.06 -14.24 -1.31
C GLU A 186 13.81 -15.52 -0.92
N SER A 187 13.88 -16.50 -1.82
CA SER A 187 14.74 -17.67 -1.64
C SER A 187 16.20 -17.24 -1.84
N GLY A 188 16.93 -17.05 -0.73
CA GLY A 188 18.37 -16.85 -0.76
C GLY A 188 19.13 -18.17 -0.86
N ARG A 189 20.43 -18.09 -1.14
CA ARG A 189 21.36 -19.26 -1.22
C ARG A 189 21.35 -20.15 0.04
N TRP A 190 20.94 -19.60 1.19
CA TRP A 190 20.90 -20.27 2.50
C TRP A 190 19.47 -20.40 3.06
N GLY A 191 18.45 -20.25 2.21
CA GLY A 191 17.05 -20.33 2.61
C GLY A 191 16.30 -18.99 2.48
N PRO A 192 15.05 -18.95 2.97
CA PRO A 192 14.18 -17.79 2.80
C PRO A 192 14.70 -16.57 3.57
N ARG A 193 14.74 -15.40 2.93
CA ARG A 193 15.16 -14.12 3.51
C ARG A 193 14.08 -13.07 3.30
N LEU A 194 13.81 -12.29 4.34
CA LEU A 194 13.04 -11.05 4.20
C LEU A 194 13.97 -10.00 3.58
N LYS A 195 13.65 -9.53 2.38
CA LYS A 195 14.36 -8.41 1.75
C LYS A 195 13.39 -7.23 1.63
N SER A 196 13.77 -6.09 2.21
CA SER A 196 13.10 -4.82 1.96
C SER A 196 13.75 -4.16 0.75
N HIS A 197 12.93 -3.70 -0.19
CA HIS A 197 13.42 -2.90 -1.31
C HIS A 197 13.73 -1.48 -0.83
N ALA A 198 14.71 -0.84 -1.46
CA ALA A 198 15.06 0.54 -1.19
C ALA A 198 13.84 1.48 -1.34
N PHE A 199 13.81 2.51 -0.50
CA PHE A 199 12.82 3.59 -0.55
C PHE A 199 11.35 3.19 -0.34
N THR A 200 11.08 2.10 0.40
CA THR A 200 9.71 1.63 0.67
C THR A 200 9.11 2.22 1.95
N ARG A 201 9.94 2.72 2.87
CA ARG A 201 9.53 3.45 4.09
C ARG A 201 9.93 4.92 4.06
N ARG A 202 10.94 5.25 3.23
CA ARG A 202 11.46 6.60 3.03
C ARG A 202 11.59 6.92 1.55
N ASN A 203 11.01 8.03 1.07
CA ASN A 203 11.14 8.38 -0.36
C ASN A 203 10.94 9.88 -0.59
N LYS A 204 12.02 10.59 -0.88
CA LYS A 204 12.03 12.06 -1.06
C LYS A 204 11.32 12.55 -2.32
N SER A 205 11.00 11.66 -3.26
CA SER A 205 10.18 11.99 -4.43
C SER A 205 8.69 12.01 -4.14
N VAL A 206 8.23 11.46 -3.00
CA VAL A 206 6.80 11.45 -2.65
C VAL A 206 6.45 12.75 -1.93
N GLU A 207 5.44 13.46 -2.42
CA GLU A 207 4.99 14.73 -1.85
C GLU A 207 4.04 14.52 -0.67
N SER A 208 3.01 13.71 -0.89
CA SER A 208 1.96 13.41 0.10
C SER A 208 1.81 11.91 0.28
N VAL A 209 1.68 11.48 1.54
CA VAL A 209 1.46 10.08 1.92
C VAL A 209 0.20 10.00 2.78
N LEU A 210 -0.77 9.20 2.35
CA LEU A 210 -1.95 8.85 3.11
C LEU A 210 -1.87 7.36 3.44
N HIS A 211 -1.92 6.98 4.70
CA HIS A 211 -1.85 5.56 5.09
C HIS A 211 -2.91 5.25 6.16
N ALA A 212 -3.93 4.49 5.79
CA ALA A 212 -4.92 3.96 6.73
C ALA A 212 -4.42 2.63 7.29
N VAL A 213 -4.31 2.50 8.62
CA VAL A 213 -3.72 1.33 9.29
C VAL A 213 -4.73 0.69 10.24
N ALA A 214 -4.82 -0.64 10.26
CA ALA A 214 -5.74 -1.38 11.15
C ALA A 214 -5.21 -1.51 12.58
N ILE A 215 -6.03 -1.22 13.59
CA ILE A 215 -5.68 -1.37 15.02
C ILE A 215 -5.85 -2.81 15.51
N ASP A 216 -6.90 -3.50 15.05
CA ASP A 216 -7.36 -4.76 15.65
C ASP A 216 -6.90 -6.02 14.88
N GLU A 217 -5.98 -5.88 13.94
CA GLU A 217 -5.35 -7.02 13.26
C GLU A 217 -4.38 -7.75 14.20
N ARG A 218 -4.53 -9.09 14.27
CA ARG A 218 -3.82 -9.95 15.23
C ARG A 218 -3.00 -11.06 14.59
N ARG A 219 -3.12 -11.28 13.28
CA ARG A 219 -2.27 -12.21 12.55
C ARG A 219 -0.89 -11.59 12.46
N THR A 220 0.09 -12.20 13.08
CA THR A 220 1.42 -11.60 13.22
C THR A 220 2.25 -11.63 11.94
N MET A 221 1.76 -12.33 10.91
CA MET A 221 2.26 -12.21 9.53
C MET A 221 1.77 -10.92 8.82
N PHE A 222 0.78 -10.23 9.39
CA PHE A 222 0.18 -9.00 8.86
C PHE A 222 0.62 -7.80 9.71
N GLN A 223 1.89 -7.76 10.15
CA GLN A 223 2.43 -6.58 10.81
C GLN A 223 2.52 -5.42 9.82
N PRO A 224 2.11 -4.20 10.23
CA PRO A 224 2.04 -3.08 9.32
C PRO A 224 3.45 -2.54 9.06
N GLN A 225 3.73 -2.19 7.81
CA GLN A 225 4.91 -1.44 7.45
C GLN A 225 4.57 0.05 7.49
N LEU A 226 4.93 0.72 8.58
CA LEU A 226 4.66 2.15 8.77
C LEU A 226 5.56 3.02 7.87
N TRP A 227 5.10 4.22 7.56
CA TRP A 227 5.90 5.26 6.90
C TRP A 227 6.72 6.03 7.92
N GLU A 228 7.96 6.38 7.60
CA GLU A 228 8.79 7.08 8.59
C GLU A 228 8.44 8.57 8.67
N PRO A 229 8.20 9.13 9.87
CA PRO A 229 7.82 10.52 10.03
C PRO A 229 8.99 11.49 9.81
N GLY A 230 8.69 12.78 9.64
CA GLY A 230 9.70 13.85 9.60
C GLY A 230 10.53 13.93 8.31
N GLN A 231 10.11 13.24 7.25
CA GLN A 231 10.78 13.26 5.96
C GLN A 231 10.57 14.57 5.18
N GLN A 232 11.47 14.84 4.24
CA GLN A 232 11.39 15.96 3.31
C GLN A 232 10.98 15.50 1.91
N PHE A 233 10.12 16.27 1.26
CA PHE A 233 9.84 16.22 -0.16
C PHE A 233 10.75 17.17 -0.91
N TRP A 234 11.47 16.66 -1.92
CA TRP A 234 12.44 17.45 -2.68
C TRP A 234 11.86 18.02 -3.97
N GLY A 235 10.87 17.36 -4.56
CA GLY A 235 10.25 17.75 -5.84
C GLY A 235 11.17 17.57 -7.05
N ASN A 236 12.33 18.24 -7.03
CA ASN A 236 13.41 18.08 -7.98
C ASN A 236 14.63 17.48 -7.24
N PRO A 237 15.08 16.26 -7.59
CA PRO A 237 16.26 15.64 -6.99
C PRO A 237 17.55 16.45 -7.09
N PHE A 238 17.63 17.41 -8.01
CA PHE A 238 18.81 18.25 -8.25
C PHE A 238 18.73 19.63 -7.56
N ASN A 239 17.61 19.98 -6.91
CA ASN A 239 17.44 21.26 -6.22
C ASN A 239 16.98 21.03 -4.77
N HIS A 240 17.94 20.80 -3.87
CA HIS A 240 17.63 20.50 -2.47
C HIS A 240 17.16 21.74 -1.69
N HIS A 241 17.41 22.96 -2.19
CA HIS A 241 16.99 24.20 -1.53
C HIS A 241 15.47 24.41 -1.56
N ALA A 242 14.77 23.75 -2.50
CA ALA A 242 13.31 23.75 -2.57
C ALA A 242 12.66 22.67 -1.69
N ALA A 243 13.45 21.91 -0.92
CA ALA A 243 12.92 20.86 -0.07
C ALA A 243 12.00 21.40 1.02
N ARG A 244 10.86 20.73 1.20
CA ARG A 244 9.86 21.06 2.22
C ARG A 244 9.41 19.80 2.96
N PRO A 245 8.78 19.90 4.14
CA PRO A 245 8.26 18.74 4.83
C PRO A 245 7.30 17.92 3.94
N GLN A 246 7.38 16.60 4.02
CA GLN A 246 6.37 15.72 3.42
C GLN A 246 5.03 15.91 4.12
N ASP A 247 3.96 15.87 3.33
CA ASP A 247 2.60 15.87 3.84
C ASP A 247 2.17 14.42 4.15
N LEU A 248 2.47 13.98 5.37
CA LEU A 248 2.19 12.63 5.87
C LEU A 248 0.94 12.62 6.76
N LYS A 249 -0.02 11.76 6.41
CA LYS A 249 -1.12 11.34 7.29
C LYS A 249 -1.18 9.82 7.38
N GLU A 250 -0.58 9.27 8.42
CA GLU A 250 -0.73 7.86 8.80
C GLU A 250 -1.74 7.77 9.94
N VAL A 251 -2.93 7.24 9.64
CA VAL A 251 -4.09 7.26 10.53
C VAL A 251 -4.51 5.83 10.87
N TRP A 252 -4.67 5.54 12.15
CA TRP A 252 -5.07 4.24 12.65
C TRP A 252 -6.61 4.15 12.80
N PHE A 253 -7.20 3.15 12.17
CA PHE A 253 -8.63 2.89 12.13
C PHE A 253 -9.00 1.65 12.95
N ALA A 254 -10.20 1.68 13.53
CA ALA A 254 -10.78 0.52 14.19
C ALA A 254 -11.05 -0.62 13.20
N GLY A 255 -10.94 -1.87 13.69
CA GLY A 255 -11.13 -3.08 12.90
C GLY A 255 -9.81 -3.71 12.43
N GLY A 256 -9.94 -4.88 11.79
CA GLY A 256 -8.83 -5.66 11.25
C GLY A 256 -8.40 -5.24 9.84
N HIS A 257 -7.49 -6.01 9.23
CA HIS A 257 -6.94 -5.72 7.90
C HIS A 257 -8.01 -5.53 6.81
N GLY A 258 -9.04 -6.40 6.79
CA GLY A 258 -10.17 -6.32 5.86
C GLY A 258 -11.17 -5.22 6.21
N ASP A 259 -11.24 -4.80 7.48
CA ASP A 259 -12.05 -3.67 7.91
C ASP A 259 -11.41 -2.32 7.55
N VAL A 260 -10.14 -2.32 7.14
CA VAL A 260 -9.46 -1.13 6.61
C VAL A 260 -9.35 -1.16 5.09
N GLY A 261 -8.99 -2.29 4.52
CA GLY A 261 -8.79 -2.43 3.09
C GLY A 261 -9.98 -2.95 2.29
N GLY A 262 -11.05 -3.42 2.95
CA GLY A 262 -12.17 -4.10 2.31
C GLY A 262 -11.89 -5.57 1.99
N GLY A 263 -12.71 -6.15 1.11
CA GLY A 263 -12.66 -7.57 0.74
C GLY A 263 -13.67 -8.46 1.45
N TYR A 264 -14.52 -7.90 2.31
CA TYR A 264 -15.72 -8.54 2.84
C TYR A 264 -16.93 -8.33 1.90
N PRO A 265 -17.99 -9.15 2.03
CA PRO A 265 -19.28 -8.89 1.38
C PRO A 265 -19.79 -7.47 1.66
N GLU A 266 -20.60 -6.94 0.76
CA GLU A 266 -21.03 -5.53 0.83
C GLU A 266 -21.83 -5.25 2.10
N GLU A 267 -22.71 -6.16 2.53
CA GLU A 267 -23.50 -6.08 3.75
C GLU A 267 -22.66 -6.05 5.04
N GLN A 268 -21.41 -6.50 4.97
CA GLN A 268 -20.45 -6.53 6.08
C GLN A 268 -19.40 -5.41 5.96
N SER A 269 -19.50 -4.56 4.93
CA SER A 269 -18.42 -3.62 4.60
C SER A 269 -18.53 -2.26 5.29
N ALA A 270 -19.51 -2.02 6.17
CA ALA A 270 -19.76 -0.72 6.77
C ALA A 270 -18.53 -0.12 7.46
N LEU A 271 -17.78 -0.94 8.21
CA LEU A 271 -16.55 -0.49 8.88
C LEU A 271 -15.46 -0.15 7.84
N ALA A 272 -15.32 -0.95 6.78
CA ALA A 272 -14.40 -0.69 5.67
C ALA A 272 -14.73 0.56 4.84
N LYS A 273 -15.97 1.04 4.82
CA LYS A 273 -16.33 2.30 4.16
C LYS A 273 -15.80 3.52 4.92
N VAL A 274 -15.50 3.41 6.22
CA VAL A 274 -14.95 4.52 7.02
C VAL A 274 -13.58 4.99 6.50
N PRO A 275 -12.54 4.14 6.39
CA PRO A 275 -11.27 4.53 5.79
C PRO A 275 -11.37 4.84 4.30
N LEU A 276 -12.33 4.25 3.57
CA LEU A 276 -12.61 4.62 2.18
C LEU A 276 -13.08 6.08 2.07
N ALA A 277 -14.01 6.51 2.94
CA ALA A 277 -14.50 7.88 3.00
C ALA A 277 -13.38 8.86 3.32
N TRP A 278 -12.57 8.53 4.33
CA TRP A 278 -11.38 9.32 4.69
C TRP A 278 -10.40 9.43 3.52
N MET A 279 -10.01 8.31 2.90
CA MET A 279 -9.07 8.30 1.76
C MET A 279 -9.62 9.10 0.58
N THR A 280 -10.91 8.97 0.27
CA THR A 280 -11.57 9.72 -0.82
C THR A 280 -11.48 11.23 -0.57
N ARG A 281 -11.82 11.68 0.65
CA ARG A 281 -11.75 13.08 1.06
C ARG A 281 -10.32 13.63 0.98
N GLU A 282 -9.36 12.90 1.52
CA GLU A 282 -7.95 13.32 1.56
C GLU A 282 -7.29 13.29 0.18
N ALA A 283 -7.65 12.32 -0.67
CA ALA A 283 -7.18 12.26 -2.06
C ALA A 283 -7.77 13.40 -2.91
N ALA A 284 -9.04 13.78 -2.69
CA ALA A 284 -9.67 14.91 -3.38
C ALA A 284 -8.96 16.24 -3.06
N LYS A 285 -8.51 16.44 -1.81
CA LYS A 285 -7.67 17.59 -1.41
C LYS A 285 -6.31 17.62 -2.13
N ARG A 286 -5.93 16.53 -2.80
CA ARG A 286 -4.67 16.35 -3.52
C ARG A 286 -4.89 16.15 -5.03
N ASP A 287 -5.98 16.75 -5.51
CA ASP A 287 -6.36 16.84 -6.92
C ASP A 287 -6.74 15.52 -7.59
N VAL A 288 -7.04 14.46 -6.83
CA VAL A 288 -7.64 13.25 -7.41
C VAL A 288 -9.09 13.54 -7.78
N LEU A 289 -9.44 13.26 -9.03
CA LEU A 289 -10.74 13.58 -9.59
C LEU A 289 -11.70 12.41 -9.38
N PHE A 290 -12.84 12.68 -8.77
CA PHE A 290 -13.89 11.70 -8.51
C PHE A 290 -15.18 12.04 -9.26
N ARG A 291 -16.03 11.03 -9.50
CA ARG A 291 -17.41 11.21 -9.95
C ARG A 291 -18.30 11.31 -8.71
N PRO A 292 -18.88 12.48 -8.38
CA PRO A 292 -19.64 12.66 -7.14
C PRO A 292 -20.76 11.63 -6.95
N GLN A 293 -21.46 11.27 -8.03
CA GLN A 293 -22.54 10.28 -7.98
C GLN A 293 -22.03 8.89 -7.58
N ASN A 294 -20.84 8.51 -8.06
CA ASN A 294 -20.24 7.22 -7.68
C ASN A 294 -19.69 7.26 -6.26
N VAL A 295 -19.13 8.39 -5.80
CA VAL A 295 -18.71 8.56 -4.40
C VAL A 295 -19.90 8.43 -3.46
N ASN A 296 -20.99 9.14 -3.75
CA ASN A 296 -22.21 9.07 -2.96
C ASN A 296 -22.75 7.64 -2.88
N ALA A 297 -22.85 6.93 -4.01
CA ALA A 297 -23.35 5.56 -4.04
C ALA A 297 -22.39 4.55 -3.39
N ILE A 298 -21.12 4.54 -3.79
CA ILE A 298 -20.17 3.48 -3.42
C ILE A 298 -19.51 3.75 -2.07
N THR A 299 -19.17 4.99 -1.76
CA THR A 299 -18.48 5.33 -0.51
C THR A 299 -19.46 5.59 0.61
N TYR A 300 -20.54 6.33 0.34
CA TYR A 300 -21.49 6.75 1.37
C TYR A 300 -22.79 5.95 1.42
N GLY A 301 -23.02 5.03 0.48
CA GLY A 301 -24.28 4.27 0.43
C GLY A 301 -25.52 5.14 0.14
N THR A 302 -25.34 6.28 -0.51
CA THR A 302 -26.39 7.27 -0.79
C THR A 302 -26.70 7.39 -2.29
N GLY A 303 -27.97 7.58 -2.65
CA GLY A 303 -28.41 7.79 -4.04
C GLY A 303 -29.16 6.60 -4.65
N SER A 304 -29.42 6.67 -5.96
CA SER A 304 -30.35 5.76 -6.67
C SER A 304 -29.80 4.36 -7.00
N ARG A 305 -28.51 4.08 -6.70
CA ARG A 305 -27.92 2.74 -6.80
C ARG A 305 -27.99 2.07 -5.41
N GLY A 306 -29.20 1.66 -5.03
CA GLY A 306 -29.63 1.36 -3.65
C GLY A 306 -29.10 0.10 -2.95
N ASP A 307 -27.94 -0.46 -3.33
CA ASP A 307 -27.44 -1.73 -2.78
C ASP A 307 -26.03 -1.62 -2.15
N GLN A 308 -25.66 -0.44 -1.62
CA GLN A 308 -24.35 -0.25 -0.97
C GLN A 308 -24.54 0.19 0.47
N ILE A 309 -23.77 -0.42 1.38
CA ILE A 309 -23.85 -0.08 2.80
C ILE A 309 -23.14 1.26 3.06
N ALA A 310 -23.72 2.06 3.96
CA ALA A 310 -23.13 3.30 4.42
C ALA A 310 -21.94 3.03 5.38
N PRO A 311 -21.00 3.98 5.51
CA PRO A 311 -19.95 3.90 6.52
C PRO A 311 -20.53 3.99 7.92
N ASP A 312 -20.19 3.01 8.76
CA ASP A 312 -20.58 2.97 10.16
C ASP A 312 -19.37 2.61 11.04
N PRO A 313 -18.86 3.54 11.87
CA PRO A 313 -17.75 3.26 12.78
C PRO A 313 -18.13 2.31 13.92
N LEU A 314 -19.42 2.08 14.18
CA LEU A 314 -19.93 1.21 15.23
C LEU A 314 -20.27 -0.21 14.75
N ALA A 315 -20.25 -0.45 13.43
CA ALA A 315 -20.45 -1.77 12.85
C ALA A 315 -19.50 -2.82 13.45
N ASP A 316 -19.92 -4.08 13.47
CA ASP A 316 -19.11 -5.16 14.01
C ASP A 316 -17.79 -5.31 13.24
N ASP A 317 -16.70 -5.46 13.98
CA ASP A 317 -15.38 -5.77 13.45
C ASP A 317 -15.25 -7.27 13.19
N HIS A 318 -14.42 -7.64 12.21
CA HIS A 318 -14.25 -9.04 11.85
C HIS A 318 -13.12 -9.70 12.64
N GLU A 319 -13.38 -10.88 13.21
CA GLU A 319 -12.34 -11.67 13.88
C GLU A 319 -11.28 -12.14 12.86
N THR A 320 -10.12 -11.51 12.92
CA THR A 320 -8.97 -11.78 12.06
C THR A 320 -8.25 -13.07 12.43
N LEU A 321 -8.12 -13.38 13.73
CA LEU A 321 -7.42 -14.56 14.25
C LEU A 321 -8.37 -15.75 14.39
N THR A 322 -8.91 -16.19 13.25
CA THR A 322 -9.78 -17.37 13.20
C THR A 322 -9.06 -18.64 13.66
N ARG A 323 -9.81 -19.71 13.94
CA ARG A 323 -9.26 -21.00 14.38
C ARG A 323 -8.18 -21.56 13.43
N VAL A 324 -8.23 -21.21 12.15
CA VAL A 324 -7.26 -21.60 11.13
C VAL A 324 -5.91 -20.91 11.31
N TRP A 325 -5.88 -19.70 11.88
CA TRP A 325 -4.64 -18.93 12.09
C TRP A 325 -3.93 -19.29 13.39
N LYS A 326 -4.63 -19.80 14.40
CA LYS A 326 -4.06 -20.13 15.72
C LYS A 326 -2.82 -21.05 15.65
N PRO A 327 -2.78 -22.11 14.82
CA PRO A 327 -1.59 -22.94 14.70
C PRO A 327 -0.36 -22.17 14.16
N VAL A 328 -0.57 -21.23 13.25
CA VAL A 328 0.51 -20.41 12.66
C VAL A 328 1.14 -19.50 13.72
N GLU A 329 0.35 -19.00 14.66
CA GLU A 329 0.80 -18.12 15.75
C GLU A 329 1.70 -18.80 16.79
N ILE A 330 1.85 -20.13 16.74
CA ILE A 330 2.73 -20.90 17.64
C ILE A 330 4.10 -21.16 16.97
N ILE A 331 4.24 -20.93 15.66
CA ILE A 331 5.49 -21.15 14.92
C ILE A 331 6.50 -20.06 15.29
N PRO A 332 7.68 -20.43 15.86
CA PRO A 332 8.75 -19.48 16.13
C PRO A 332 9.22 -18.78 14.86
N ARG A 333 9.44 -17.47 14.93
CA ARG A 333 9.92 -16.68 13.79
C ARG A 333 10.74 -15.49 14.24
N MET A 334 11.44 -14.86 13.30
CA MET A 334 12.14 -13.61 13.56
C MET A 334 11.20 -12.56 14.16
N LYS A 335 11.64 -11.93 15.25
CA LYS A 335 10.88 -10.92 15.96
C LYS A 335 10.64 -9.71 15.05
N PRO A 336 9.37 -9.32 14.81
CA PRO A 336 9.07 -8.10 14.06
C PRO A 336 9.64 -6.85 14.76
N PRO A 337 10.07 -5.81 14.01
CA PRO A 337 10.67 -4.61 14.59
C PRO A 337 9.80 -3.91 15.64
N LEU A 338 8.48 -3.94 15.47
CA LEU A 338 7.51 -3.30 16.36
C LEU A 338 7.00 -4.21 17.48
N SER A 339 7.42 -5.48 17.53
CA SER A 339 6.96 -6.43 18.55
C SER A 339 7.49 -6.07 19.94
N LYS A 340 6.61 -6.11 20.95
CA LYS A 340 6.97 -5.93 22.37
C LYS A 340 7.29 -7.27 23.05
N HIS A 341 7.00 -8.41 22.42
CA HIS A 341 7.32 -9.73 22.98
C HIS A 341 8.82 -9.92 23.22
N SER A 342 9.17 -10.70 24.25
CA SER A 342 10.54 -11.16 24.48
C SER A 342 10.98 -12.08 23.34
N SER A 343 12.24 -11.98 22.95
CA SER A 343 12.87 -12.86 21.96
C SER A 343 14.14 -13.49 22.49
N VAL A 344 14.41 -14.72 22.09
CA VAL A 344 15.68 -15.41 22.33
C VAL A 344 16.40 -15.50 20.99
N LEU A 345 17.63 -14.96 20.91
CA LEU A 345 18.42 -14.89 19.66
C LEU A 345 17.66 -14.26 18.49
N GLY A 346 16.80 -13.27 18.76
CA GLY A 346 15.99 -12.59 17.75
C GLY A 346 14.76 -13.38 17.28
N ILE A 347 14.49 -14.57 17.85
CA ILE A 347 13.31 -15.39 17.56
C ILE A 347 12.27 -15.20 18.67
N SER A 348 11.01 -15.01 18.28
CA SER A 348 9.85 -14.90 19.18
C SER A 348 8.72 -15.83 18.76
N ILE A 349 7.91 -16.28 19.72
CA ILE A 349 6.62 -16.92 19.43
C ILE A 349 5.55 -15.81 19.43
N PRO A 350 4.85 -15.60 18.31
CA PRO A 350 3.98 -14.43 18.17
C PRO A 350 2.69 -14.47 19.00
N LEU A 351 2.07 -15.65 19.17
CA LEU A 351 0.88 -15.86 20.02
C LEU A 351 -0.29 -14.88 19.76
N GLY A 352 -0.47 -14.40 18.52
CA GLY A 352 -1.54 -13.45 18.19
C GLY A 352 -1.34 -12.08 18.86
N GLU A 353 -0.08 -11.66 19.02
CA GLU A 353 0.34 -10.34 19.48
C GLU A 353 -0.41 -9.23 18.71
N ARG A 354 -0.97 -8.28 19.46
CA ARG A 354 -1.61 -7.10 18.87
C ARG A 354 -0.55 -6.18 18.27
N ARG A 355 -0.92 -5.42 17.26
CA ARG A 355 -0.03 -4.41 16.67
C ARG A 355 0.40 -3.39 17.70
N THR A 356 1.68 -3.05 17.69
CA THR A 356 2.19 -1.91 18.46
C THR A 356 1.89 -0.63 17.69
N ILE A 357 1.09 0.24 18.31
CA ILE A 357 0.82 1.59 17.84
C ILE A 357 1.92 2.51 18.41
N PRO A 358 2.61 3.32 17.58
CA PRO A 358 3.60 4.29 18.07
C PRO A 358 2.98 5.35 19.00
N GLU A 359 3.79 5.89 19.92
CA GLU A 359 3.40 7.08 20.68
C GLU A 359 3.25 8.30 19.76
N GLY A 360 2.28 9.17 20.05
CA GLY A 360 1.93 10.31 19.20
C GLY A 360 1.22 9.92 17.89
N ALA A 361 0.80 8.66 17.74
CA ALA A 361 0.08 8.21 16.55
C ALA A 361 -1.24 8.96 16.36
N LEU A 362 -1.64 9.14 15.10
CA LEU A 362 -2.91 9.74 14.74
C LEU A 362 -3.98 8.64 14.62
N LEU A 363 -5.04 8.73 15.41
CA LEU A 363 -6.15 7.78 15.39
C LEU A 363 -7.34 8.40 14.69
N HIS A 364 -8.09 7.61 13.94
CA HIS A 364 -9.35 8.06 13.39
C HIS A 364 -10.42 8.16 14.49
N ARG A 365 -11.33 9.13 14.38
CA ARG A 365 -12.45 9.31 15.30
C ARG A 365 -13.32 8.05 15.51
N SER A 366 -13.33 7.12 14.55
CA SER A 366 -14.00 5.82 14.70
C SER A 366 -13.53 5.03 15.93
N VAL A 367 -12.25 5.11 16.29
CA VAL A 367 -11.70 4.43 17.47
C VAL A 367 -12.28 5.02 18.76
N VAL A 368 -12.38 6.35 18.81
CA VAL A 368 -12.95 7.08 19.95
C VAL A 368 -14.45 6.78 20.09
N LEU A 369 -15.19 6.80 18.98
CA LEU A 369 -16.62 6.49 18.97
C LEU A 369 -16.90 5.06 19.48
N ARG A 370 -16.08 4.09 19.07
CA ARG A 370 -16.19 2.72 19.57
C ARG A 370 -15.88 2.62 21.05
N LYS A 371 -14.88 3.33 21.55
CA LYS A 371 -14.61 3.38 22.99
C LYS A 371 -15.79 3.96 23.77
N GLN A 372 -16.40 5.04 23.27
CA GLN A 372 -17.60 5.64 23.89
C GLN A 372 -18.79 4.68 23.89
N ALA A 373 -19.01 3.94 22.81
CA ALA A 373 -20.12 3.01 22.69
C ALA A 373 -19.92 1.67 23.42
N LYS A 374 -18.71 1.09 23.35
CA LYS A 374 -18.37 -0.24 23.91
C LYS A 374 -17.78 -0.18 25.32
N GLY A 375 -17.39 1.00 25.80
CA GLY A 375 -16.91 1.22 27.17
C GLY A 375 -15.45 0.88 27.44
N TYR A 376 -14.68 0.43 26.42
CA TYR A 376 -13.26 0.12 26.59
C TYR A 376 -12.43 0.53 25.36
N TRP A 377 -11.16 0.83 25.61
CA TRP A 377 -10.16 1.04 24.57
C TRP A 377 -9.59 -0.29 24.05
N PRO A 378 -9.14 -0.37 22.79
CA PRO A 378 -8.30 -1.48 22.35
C PRO A 378 -7.12 -1.73 23.32
N PRO A 379 -6.75 -2.98 23.62
CA PRO A 379 -5.69 -3.26 24.59
C PRO A 379 -4.29 -2.77 24.18
N ASN A 380 -4.09 -2.39 22.92
CA ASN A 380 -2.82 -1.95 22.34
C ASN A 380 -2.73 -0.43 22.13
N MET A 381 -3.58 0.35 22.79
CA MET A 381 -3.53 1.81 22.71
C MET A 381 -2.18 2.36 23.21
N PRO A 382 -1.61 3.38 22.54
CA PRO A 382 -0.47 4.13 23.04
C PRO A 382 -0.90 5.04 24.20
N THR A 383 0.07 5.55 24.95
CA THR A 383 -0.20 6.51 26.04
C THR A 383 -0.53 7.91 25.52
N ASP A 384 0.11 8.32 24.44
CA ASP A 384 -0.09 9.58 23.75
C ASP A 384 -0.57 9.34 22.30
N PHE A 385 -1.60 10.08 21.88
CA PHE A 385 -2.17 10.01 20.55
C PHE A 385 -2.96 11.27 20.20
N ALA A 386 -3.04 11.56 18.90
CA ALA A 386 -3.93 12.59 18.35
C ALA A 386 -5.16 11.95 17.68
N VAL A 387 -6.21 12.73 17.44
CA VAL A 387 -7.43 12.26 16.76
C VAL A 387 -7.64 13.03 15.46
N GLU A 388 -7.83 12.31 14.35
CA GLU A 388 -8.25 12.81 13.04
C GLU A 388 -9.78 12.66 12.91
N ASP A 389 -10.43 13.75 12.52
CA ASP A 389 -11.89 13.83 12.35
C ASP A 389 -12.45 13.23 11.05
#